data_AF-A0A384JU01-F1
#
_entry.id   AF-A0A384JU01-F1
#
_cell.length_a   1.000
_cell.length_b   1.000
_cell.length_c   1.000
_cell.angle_alpha   90.00
_cell.angle_beta   90.00
_cell.angle_gamma   90.00
#
_symmetry.space_group_name_H-M   'P 1'
#
loop_
_entity.id
_entity.type
_entity.pdbx_description
1 polymer ?
#
loop_
_entity_poly.entity_id
_entity_poly.type
_entity_poly.pdbx_seq_one_letter_code
_entity_poly.pdbx_strand_id
1 'polypeptide(L)'
;MAIEAADQLSDGNVAEFQLKEISFIKPLNISDGSAGVETQFSFLMIQGASKPLSSWTEFRLFTYGQDLWQECCHSFILVECESDINQVGMVREAADELTDHVEL
;
A
#
# COMPACT_ATOMS: atom_id res chain seq x y z
N MET A 1 -6.47 7.19 -4.64
CA MET A 1 -6.19 7.53 -3.23
C MET A 1 -5.21 6.54 -2.61
N ALA A 2 -5.51 5.24 -2.50
CA ALA A 2 -4.59 4.29 -1.83
C ALA A 2 -3.18 4.24 -2.43
N ILE A 3 -3.05 4.12 -3.75
CA ILE A 3 -1.74 4.10 -4.44
C ILE A 3 -0.97 5.40 -4.19
N GLU A 4 -1.60 6.56 -4.42
CA GLU A 4 -0.98 7.88 -4.18
C GLU A 4 -0.53 8.07 -2.73
N ALA A 5 -1.38 7.71 -1.76
CA ALA A 5 -1.03 7.82 -0.35
C ALA A 5 0.12 6.87 0.03
N ALA A 6 0.18 5.70 -0.59
CA ALA A 6 1.25 4.74 -0.37
C ALA A 6 2.58 5.23 -0.99
N ASP A 7 2.54 5.82 -2.18
CA ASP A 7 3.70 6.45 -2.83
C ASP A 7 4.28 7.57 -1.96
N GLN A 8 3.42 8.48 -1.46
CA GLN A 8 3.82 9.58 -0.58
C GLN A 8 4.41 9.12 0.76
N LEU A 9 4.06 7.92 1.23
CA LEU A 9 4.56 7.33 2.47
C LEU A 9 5.77 6.41 2.25
N SER A 10 6.20 6.23 1.00
CA SER A 10 7.35 5.38 0.67
C SER A 10 8.65 6.18 0.78
N ASP A 11 9.67 5.59 1.41
CA ASP A 11 10.98 6.24 1.62
C ASP A 11 11.87 6.25 0.34
N GLY A 12 11.34 5.85 -0.81
CA GLY A 12 12.09 5.76 -2.07
C GLY A 12 11.21 5.40 -3.27
N ASN A 13 11.85 5.06 -4.39
CA ASN A 13 11.15 4.68 -5.62
C ASN A 13 10.37 3.39 -5.40
N VAL A 14 9.06 3.46 -5.63
CA VAL A 14 8.19 2.29 -5.64
C VAL A 14 8.35 1.55 -6.97
N ALA A 15 8.62 0.25 -6.89
CA ALA A 15 8.66 -0.64 -8.04
C ALA A 15 7.26 -1.20 -8.36
N GLU A 16 6.51 -1.57 -7.33
CA GLU A 16 5.19 -2.18 -7.49
C GLU A 16 4.22 -1.85 -6.33
N PHE A 17 2.94 -1.75 -6.68
CA PHE A 17 1.83 -1.77 -5.73
C PHE A 17 0.99 -3.02 -5.95
N GLN A 18 0.75 -3.78 -4.88
CA GLN A 18 -0.16 -4.92 -4.91
C GLN A 18 -1.39 -4.62 -4.05
N LEU A 19 -2.57 -5.00 -4.53
CA LEU A 19 -3.84 -4.83 -3.84
C LEU A 19 -4.52 -6.19 -3.69
N LYS A 20 -5.16 -6.44 -2.55
CA LYS A 20 -5.97 -7.64 -2.35
C LYS A 20 -7.24 -7.37 -1.57
N GLU A 21 -8.20 -8.28 -1.72
CA GLU A 21 -9.47 -8.27 -0.99
C GLU A 21 -10.23 -6.93 -1.12
N ILE A 22 -10.23 -6.37 -2.33
CA ILE A 22 -10.86 -5.08 -2.59
C ILE A 22 -12.38 -5.21 -2.45
N SER A 23 -12.96 -4.44 -1.53
CA SER A 23 -14.40 -4.33 -1.34
C SER A 23 -14.89 -2.92 -1.66
N PHE A 24 -15.69 -2.79 -2.72
CA PHE A 24 -16.39 -1.55 -3.07
C PHE A 24 -17.78 -1.55 -2.45
N ILE A 25 -17.93 -0.85 -1.32
CA ILE A 25 -19.12 -0.89 -0.46
C ILE A 25 -20.16 0.14 -0.92
N LYS A 26 -19.71 1.35 -1.26
CA LYS A 26 -20.56 2.45 -1.73
C LYS A 26 -19.85 3.30 -2.78
N PRO A 27 -20.59 3.89 -3.72
CA PRO A 27 -20.03 4.83 -4.67
C PRO A 27 -19.59 6.13 -3.97
N LEU A 28 -18.48 6.70 -4.44
CA LEU A 28 -18.09 8.08 -4.16
C LEU A 28 -18.90 9.01 -5.07
N ASN A 29 -19.93 9.67 -4.53
CA ASN A 29 -20.72 10.62 -5.30
C ASN A 29 -20.02 11.97 -5.35
N ILE A 30 -19.45 12.31 -6.50
CA ILE A 30 -18.84 13.61 -6.76
C ILE A 30 -19.92 14.52 -7.33
N SER A 31 -20.35 15.52 -6.55
CA SER A 31 -21.30 16.53 -7.03
C SER A 31 -20.61 17.53 -7.97
N ASP A 32 -21.37 18.06 -8.92
CA ASP A 32 -20.95 19.15 -9.82
C ASP A 32 -20.95 20.53 -9.12
N GLY A 33 -21.44 20.59 -7.88
CA GLY A 33 -21.44 21.78 -7.04
C GLY A 33 -20.06 22.12 -6.49
N SER A 34 -19.86 23.39 -6.15
CA SER A 34 -18.60 23.90 -5.60
C SER A 34 -18.22 23.35 -4.21
N ALA A 35 -19.15 22.66 -3.54
CA ALA A 35 -18.94 22.13 -2.19
C ALA A 35 -18.03 20.90 -2.15
N GLY A 36 -17.80 20.24 -3.29
CA GLY A 36 -16.99 19.03 -3.36
C GLY A 36 -17.59 17.86 -2.55
N VAL A 37 -16.76 16.84 -2.30
CA VAL A 37 -17.07 15.74 -1.39
C VAL A 37 -15.93 15.61 -0.40
N GLU A 38 -16.25 15.60 0.89
CA GLU A 38 -15.25 15.37 1.92
C GLU A 38 -14.97 13.87 2.05
N THR A 39 -13.69 13.51 2.05
CA THR A 39 -13.25 12.12 2.13
C THR A 39 -12.30 11.94 3.30
N GLN A 40 -12.43 10.82 4.00
CA GLN A 40 -11.46 10.38 4.99
C GLN A 40 -10.80 9.10 4.48
N PHE A 41 -9.47 9.13 4.39
CA PHE A 41 -8.65 7.99 3.99
C PHE A 41 -7.72 7.63 5.14
N SER A 42 -7.58 6.34 5.45
CA SER A 42 -6.71 5.86 6.53
C SER A 42 -5.97 4.59 6.14
N PHE A 43 -4.76 4.46 6.67
CA PHE A 43 -3.99 3.21 6.73
C PHE A 43 -3.92 2.72 8.16
N LEU A 44 -4.05 1.41 8.38
CA LEU A 44 -3.79 0.78 9.66
C LEU A 44 -2.29 0.43 9.78
N MET A 45 -1.49 1.44 10.15
CA MET A 45 -0.04 1.28 10.25
C MET A 45 0.36 0.41 11.46
N ILE A 46 1.29 -0.53 11.23
CA ILE A 46 1.88 -1.32 12.32
C ILE A 46 2.88 -0.44 13.08
N GLN A 47 2.65 -0.25 14.38
CA GLN A 47 3.52 0.59 15.22
C GLN A 47 4.93 -0.01 15.31
N GLY A 48 5.96 0.84 15.13
CA GLY A 48 7.36 0.44 15.25
C GLY A 48 7.97 -0.21 14.00
N ALA A 49 7.20 -0.37 12.91
CA ALA A 49 7.76 -0.81 11.63
C ALA A 49 8.59 0.32 10.99
N SER A 50 9.82 0.01 10.57
CA SER A 50 10.68 0.94 9.82
C SER A 50 10.16 1.18 8.39
N LYS A 51 9.47 0.19 7.82
CA LYS A 51 8.81 0.24 6.51
C LYS A 51 7.35 -0.21 6.65
N PRO A 52 6.43 0.68 7.05
CA PRO A 52 5.07 0.28 7.41
C PRO A 52 4.23 -0.23 6.23
N LEU A 53 4.65 0.02 4.99
CA LEU A 53 3.96 -0.44 3.77
C LEU A 53 4.63 -1.62 3.06
N SER A 54 5.75 -2.13 3.58
CA SER A 54 6.41 -3.35 3.05
C SER A 54 5.73 -4.65 3.52
N SER A 55 4.55 -4.53 4.13
CA SER A 55 3.68 -5.64 4.52
C SER A 55 2.25 -5.30 4.14
N TRP A 56 1.36 -6.29 4.14
CA TRP A 56 -0.06 -6.05 3.84
C TRP A 56 -0.68 -5.11 4.86
N THR A 57 -0.96 -3.89 4.43
CA THR A 57 -1.50 -2.82 5.27
C THR A 57 -2.94 -2.53 4.85
N GLU A 58 -3.85 -2.59 5.81
CA GLU A 58 -5.26 -2.28 5.61
C GLU A 58 -5.42 -0.79 5.28
N PHE A 59 -6.28 -0.47 4.32
CA PHE A 59 -6.74 0.89 4.09
C PHE A 59 -8.26 0.96 3.98
N ARG A 60 -8.80 2.12 4.39
CA ARG A 60 -10.23 2.41 4.32
C ARG A 60 -10.46 3.79 3.74
N LEU A 61 -11.52 3.91 2.95
CA LEU A 61 -11.98 5.16 2.38
C LEU A 61 -13.42 5.41 2.80
N PHE A 62 -13.67 6.59 3.33
CA PHE A 62 -14.98 7.08 3.73
C PHE A 62 -15.30 8.39 3.02
N THR A 63 -16.60 8.66 2.91
CA THR A 63 -17.14 9.96 2.48
C THR A 63 -18.06 10.51 3.53
N TYR A 64 -18.05 11.82 3.72
CA TYR A 64 -19.01 12.49 4.58
C TYR A 64 -20.30 12.79 3.80
N GLY A 65 -21.44 12.38 4.34
CA GLY A 65 -22.75 12.66 3.75
C GLY A 65 -23.89 12.32 4.68
N GLN A 66 -24.99 13.07 4.59
CA GLN A 66 -26.14 12.94 5.50
C GLN A 66 -25.72 13.04 6.98
N ASP A 67 -24.77 13.93 7.28
CA ASP A 67 -24.19 14.14 8.61
C ASP A 67 -23.41 12.94 9.20
N LEU A 68 -23.09 11.91 8.41
CA LEU A 68 -22.34 10.72 8.84
C LEU A 68 -21.20 10.37 7.88
N TRP A 69 -20.15 9.75 8.42
CA TRP A 69 -19.13 9.08 7.62
C TRP A 69 -19.64 7.73 7.11
N GLN A 70 -19.55 7.53 5.80
CA GLN A 70 -19.96 6.30 5.14
C GLN A 70 -18.77 5.66 4.46
N GLU A 71 -18.54 4.38 4.73
CA GLU A 71 -17.46 3.62 4.11
C GLU A 71 -17.77 3.33 2.63
N CYS A 72 -16.79 3.63 1.78
CA CYS A 72 -16.84 3.45 0.34
C CYS A 72 -15.98 2.28 -0.13
N CYS A 73 -14.79 2.13 0.45
CA CYS A 73 -13.83 1.11 0.05
C CYS A 73 -13.01 0.63 1.25
N HIS A 74 -12.75 -0.68 1.28
CA HIS A 74 -11.87 -1.34 2.24
C HIS A 74 -11.06 -2.41 1.50
N SER A 75 -9.75 -2.45 1.76
CA SER A 75 -8.82 -3.39 1.11
C SER A 75 -7.47 -3.37 1.82
N PHE A 76 -6.52 -4.17 1.33
CA PHE A 76 -5.13 -4.17 1.76
C PHE A 76 -4.22 -3.79 0.59
N ILE A 77 -3.15 -3.06 0.90
CA ILE A 77 -2.08 -2.71 -0.04
C ILE A 77 -0.74 -3.25 0.46
N LEU A 78 0.13 -3.63 -0.47
CA LEU A 78 1.54 -3.93 -0.24
C LEU A 78 2.35 -3.10 -1.23
N VAL A 79 3.44 -2.51 -0.75
CA VAL A 79 4.35 -1.68 -1.54
C VAL A 79 5.72 -2.34 -1.60
N GLU A 80 6.22 -2.55 -2.81
CA GLU A 80 7.58 -3.04 -3.05
C GLU A 80 8.44 -1.88 -3.56
N CYS A 81 9.51 -1.54 -2.82
CA CYS A 81 10.45 -0.50 -3.23
C CYS A 81 11.63 -1.10 -4.00
N GLU A 82 12.21 -0.35 -4.94
CA GLU A 82 13.37 -0.81 -5.73
C GLU A 82 14.56 -1.27 -4.86
N SER A 83 14.73 -0.67 -3.68
CA SER A 83 15.78 -1.05 -2.73
C SER A 83 15.59 -2.44 -2.12
N ASP A 84 14.35 -2.91 -1.98
CA ASP A 84 14.02 -4.23 -1.44
C ASP A 84 14.30 -5.34 -2.47
N ILE A 85 14.05 -5.05 -3.75
CA ILE A 85 14.35 -5.97 -4.87
C ILE A 85 15.86 -6.21 -4.98
N ASN A 86 16.66 -5.15 -4.86
CA ASN A 86 18.11 -5.26 -4.91
C ASN A 86 18.68 -6.10 -3.77
N GLN A 87 18.13 -6.01 -2.55
CA GLN A 87 18.56 -6.87 -1.44
C GLN A 87 18.23 -8.35 -1.68
N VAL A 88 17.04 -8.65 -2.20
CA VAL A 88 16.64 -10.04 -2.51
C VAL A 88 17.52 -10.63 -3.62
N GLY A 89 17.86 -9.85 -4.64
CA GLY A 89 18.79 -10.25 -5.70
C GLY A 89 20.17 -10.62 -5.15
N MET A 90 20.76 -9.76 -4.31
CA MET A 90 22.06 -10.00 -3.69
C MET A 90 22.08 -11.25 -2.79
N VAL A 91 21.01 -11.50 -2.04
CA VAL A 91 20.92 -12.70 -1.19
C VAL A 91 20.83 -13.97 -2.03
N ARG A 92 20.12 -13.93 -3.16
CA ARG A 92 19.99 -15.09 -4.06
C ARG A 92 21.30 -15.39 -4.77
N GLU A 93 22.01 -14.38 -5.24
CA GLU A 93 23.34 -14.54 -5.85
C GLU A 93 24.37 -15.10 -4.86
N ALA A 94 24.39 -14.61 -3.61
CA ALA A 94 25.27 -15.14 -2.56
C ALA A 94 24.93 -16.59 -2.16
N ALA A 95 23.65 -16.98 -2.22
CA ALA A 95 23.24 -18.36 -1.98
C ALA A 95 23.69 -19.29 -3.11
N ASP A 96 23.58 -18.85 -4.36
CA ASP A 96 24.01 -19.61 -5.54
C ASP A 96 25.54 -19.79 -5.55
N GLU A 97 26.32 -18.77 -5.19
CA GLU A 97 27.78 -18.85 -5.04
C GLU A 97 28.21 -19.81 -3.91
N LEU A 98 27.44 -19.91 -2.82
CA LEU A 98 27.75 -20.82 -1.71
C LEU A 98 27.52 -22.29 -2.11
N THR A 99 26.54 -22.57 -2.96
CA THR A 99 26.30 -23.92 -3.48
C THR A 99 27.37 -24.39 -4.46
N ASP A 100 27.91 -23.49 -5.27
CA ASP A 100 28.96 -23.83 -6.27
C ASP A 100 30.30 -24.18 -5.62
N HIS A 101 30.55 -23.72 -4.38
CA HIS A 101 31.76 -24.03 -3.61
C HIS A 101 31.68 -25.31 -2.76
N VAL A 102 30.56 -26.03 -2.77
CA VAL A 102 30.39 -27.29 -2.03
C VAL A 102 30.58 -28.54 -2.92
N GLU A 103 30.67 -28.39 -4.25
CA GLU A 103 30.88 -29.49 -5.21
C GLU A 103 32.34 -29.70 -5.70
N LEU A 104 33.37 -29.36 -4.90
CA LEU A 104 34.79 -29.68 -5.19
C LEU A 104 35.46 -30.52 -4.10
#